data_AF-A0A2E7CZ72-F1
#
_entry.id   AF-A0A2E7CZ72-F1
#
_cell.length_a   1.000
_cell.length_b   1.000
_cell.length_c   1.000
_cell.angle_alpha   90.00
_cell.angle_beta   90.00
_cell.angle_gamma   90.00
#
_symmetry.space_group_name_H-M   'P 1'
#
loop_
_entity.id
_entity.type
_entity.pdbx_description
1 polymer ?
#
loop_
_entity_poly.entity_id
_entity_poly.type
_entity_poly.pdbx_seq_one_letter_code
_entity_poly.pdbx_strand_id
1 'polypeptide(L)'
;MYVMSERIPHTLWALLLGYCCFGPLVAIAEDTLTPSFSLNDLGRSVEDHLSIDVVESVRVDWSGEEPKLRVIHIHNWHYVSKATFDADQAALRQDSPDSPTTDFDDFLRQVDVVQSEQTKLLSHLIHQGGLKQVFYEGLVQEEVALFNATLQSLKSTRPKMARAKQLLPELREMLREANDKSTGDASEAQDLKFLCHQLSSTLDTYRADLLQVGAAGKLVLNGEQLAIKPLDSQRWLERTNPVDESGRVRQVPRRQLEAREDAMVRELLDANVKCAVIVLGGGHDLTDNLRRVCRDDWEHISVATRSHRRFTKR
;
A
#
# COMPACT_ATOMS: atom_id res chain seq x y z
N MET A 1 -41.53 20.94 -18.63
CA MET A 1 -41.04 21.97 -17.68
C MET A 1 -41.67 21.64 -16.33
N TYR A 2 -41.02 20.76 -15.56
CA TYR A 2 -41.47 20.37 -14.23
C TYR A 2 -40.49 20.98 -13.23
N VAL A 3 -41.02 21.87 -12.41
CA VAL A 3 -40.34 22.49 -11.27
C VAL A 3 -40.41 21.49 -10.12
N MET A 4 -39.27 21.02 -9.62
CA MET A 4 -39.18 20.48 -8.26
C MET A 4 -38.19 21.35 -7.49
N SER A 5 -38.74 21.93 -6.43
CA SER A 5 -38.15 22.84 -5.46
C SER A 5 -38.60 22.32 -4.09
N GLU A 6 -37.75 22.52 -3.07
CA GLU A 6 -37.97 22.24 -1.62
C GLU A 6 -37.87 20.75 -1.20
N ARG A 7 -37.14 20.31 -0.17
CA ARG A 7 -36.38 20.92 0.95
C ARG A 7 -35.27 19.93 1.37
N ILE A 8 -34.03 20.38 1.44
CA ILE A 8 -33.01 19.75 2.31
C ILE A 8 -32.95 20.63 3.58
N PRO A 9 -33.02 20.08 4.80
CA PRO A 9 -32.98 20.88 6.02
C PRO A 9 -31.71 21.76 6.10
N HIS A 10 -31.90 23.07 6.26
CA HIS A 10 -30.83 24.07 6.34
C HIS A 10 -29.86 23.91 7.53
N THR A 11 -30.12 22.96 8.44
CA THR A 11 -29.24 22.64 9.57
C THR A 11 -27.99 21.85 9.19
N LEU A 12 -27.93 21.24 7.99
CA LEU A 12 -26.71 20.52 7.56
C LEU A 12 -25.64 21.39 6.88
N TRP A 13 -25.98 22.59 6.40
CA TRP A 13 -25.01 23.48 5.73
C TRP A 13 -24.08 24.22 6.70
N ALA A 14 -24.50 24.45 7.95
CA ALA A 14 -23.73 25.20 8.94
C ALA A 14 -22.53 24.42 9.51
N LEU A 15 -22.51 23.09 9.38
CA LEU A 15 -21.39 22.27 9.85
C LEU A 15 -20.19 22.29 8.89
N LEU A 16 -20.30 22.83 7.66
CA LEU A 16 -19.23 22.78 6.65
C LEU A 16 -18.20 23.93 6.72
N LEU A 17 -18.38 24.93 7.59
CA LEU A 17 -17.55 26.17 7.61
C LEU A 17 -16.92 26.51 8.99
N GLY A 18 -16.60 25.51 9.81
CA GLY A 18 -16.09 25.72 11.18
C GLY A 18 -14.59 25.97 11.31
N TYR A 19 -14.21 27.25 11.44
CA TYR A 19 -13.13 27.82 12.28
C TYR A 19 -11.77 27.10 12.40
N CYS A 20 -10.75 27.62 11.70
CA CYS A 20 -9.34 27.39 12.02
C CYS A 20 -8.88 28.34 13.15
N CYS A 21 -9.00 27.91 14.41
CA CYS A 21 -8.32 28.58 15.52
C CYS A 21 -6.85 28.11 15.56
N PHE A 22 -5.93 28.98 15.12
CA PHE A 22 -4.49 28.77 15.29
C PHE A 22 -4.12 28.96 16.76
N GLY A 23 -3.88 27.86 17.48
CA GLY A 23 -3.21 27.87 18.77
C GLY A 23 -1.70 28.14 18.62
N PRO A 24 -1.02 28.58 19.69
CA PRO A 24 0.41 28.91 19.65
C PRO A 24 1.24 27.66 19.31
N LEU A 25 2.17 27.80 18.34
CA LEU A 25 3.19 26.80 18.03
C LEU A 25 4.07 26.58 19.27
N VAL A 26 3.89 25.45 19.95
CA VAL A 26 4.88 24.95 20.91
C VAL A 26 6.04 24.38 20.09
N ALA A 27 7.18 25.06 20.12
CA ALA A 27 8.42 24.53 19.59
C ALA A 27 8.85 23.35 20.46
N ILE A 28 8.48 22.13 20.04
CA ILE A 28 9.01 20.91 20.62
C ILE A 28 10.46 20.85 20.15
N ALA A 29 11.41 20.93 21.09
CA ALA A 29 12.81 20.70 20.77
C ALA A 29 12.93 19.30 20.17
N GLU A 30 13.20 19.23 18.87
CA GLU A 30 13.54 17.99 18.19
C GLU A 30 14.88 17.53 18.75
N ASP A 31 14.82 16.66 19.75
CA ASP A 31 15.98 15.91 20.23
C ASP A 31 16.42 15.05 19.05
N THR A 32 17.43 15.52 18.31
CA THR A 32 17.95 14.84 17.13
C THR A 32 18.70 13.59 17.58
N LEU A 33 17.94 12.54 17.90
CA LEU A 33 18.48 11.21 18.17
C LEU A 33 19.23 10.77 16.92
N THR A 34 20.55 10.72 17.02
CA THR A 34 21.38 10.10 16.00
C THR A 34 20.94 8.64 15.85
N PRO A 35 20.74 8.14 14.62
CA PRO A 35 20.36 6.75 14.37
C PRO A 35 21.30 5.81 15.14
N SER A 36 20.72 4.83 15.84
CA SER A 36 21.49 3.83 16.60
C SER A 36 22.28 2.90 15.67
N PHE A 37 21.88 2.81 14.40
CA PHE A 37 22.61 2.11 13.35
C PHE A 37 22.45 2.82 11.99
N SER A 38 23.30 2.47 11.03
CA SER A 38 23.15 2.93 9.64
C SER A 38 22.93 1.74 8.73
N LEU A 39 21.87 1.79 7.92
CA LEU A 39 21.64 0.80 6.88
C LEU A 39 22.79 0.72 5.85
N ASN A 40 23.56 1.81 5.72
CA ASN A 40 24.70 1.91 4.81
C ASN A 40 26.01 1.36 5.41
N ASP A 41 26.01 0.92 6.68
CA ASP A 41 27.12 0.19 7.29
C ASP A 41 27.00 -1.30 6.92
N LEU A 42 27.63 -1.66 5.80
CA LEU A 42 27.56 -3.02 5.24
C LEU A 42 28.40 -4.04 6.05
N GLY A 43 29.30 -3.56 6.92
CA GLY A 43 30.10 -4.43 7.79
C GLY A 43 29.36 -4.92 9.04
N ARG A 44 28.14 -4.42 9.29
CA ARG A 44 27.30 -4.86 10.40
C ARG A 44 26.11 -5.65 9.88
N SER A 45 25.78 -6.74 10.56
CA SER A 45 24.50 -7.42 10.35
C SER A 45 23.35 -6.48 10.74
N VAL A 46 22.27 -6.53 9.96
CA VAL A 46 21.03 -5.78 10.24
C VAL A 46 19.93 -6.68 10.83
N GLU A 47 20.18 -7.98 11.03
CA GLU A 47 19.19 -8.93 11.55
C GLU A 47 18.64 -8.51 12.93
N ASP A 48 19.51 -8.06 13.83
CA ASP A 48 19.12 -7.58 15.15
C ASP A 48 18.20 -6.35 15.07
N HIS A 49 18.40 -5.52 14.05
CA HIS A 49 17.58 -4.33 13.81
C HIS A 49 16.27 -4.64 13.06
N LEU A 50 16.16 -5.81 12.43
CA LEU A 50 14.93 -6.29 11.82
C LEU A 50 14.07 -7.10 12.79
N SER A 51 14.58 -7.39 14.00
CA SER A 51 13.91 -8.16 15.05
C SER A 51 12.86 -7.34 15.82
N ILE A 52 11.93 -6.72 15.09
CA ILE A 52 10.80 -5.97 15.66
C ILE A 52 9.53 -6.83 15.74
N ASP A 53 8.56 -6.39 16.54
CA ASP A 53 7.34 -7.16 16.86
C ASP A 53 6.44 -7.48 15.66
N VAL A 54 6.66 -6.92 14.48
CA VAL A 54 5.87 -7.22 13.28
C VAL A 54 6.55 -8.19 12.32
N VAL A 55 7.85 -8.44 12.49
CA VAL A 55 8.64 -9.34 11.64
C VAL A 55 8.49 -10.77 12.15
N GLU A 56 8.22 -11.70 11.23
CA GLU A 56 8.08 -13.13 11.52
C GLU A 56 9.30 -13.93 11.09
N SER A 57 9.89 -13.56 9.95
CA SER A 57 11.07 -14.27 9.46
C SER A 57 11.98 -13.32 8.70
N VAL A 58 13.28 -13.47 8.94
CA VAL A 58 14.37 -12.89 8.17
C VAL A 58 15.16 -14.06 7.56
N ARG A 59 15.47 -13.98 6.27
CA ARG A 59 16.41 -14.88 5.59
C ARG A 59 17.52 -14.02 5.00
N VAL A 60 18.77 -14.43 5.20
CA VAL A 60 19.93 -13.77 4.63
C VAL A 60 20.61 -14.71 3.64
N ASP A 61 20.86 -14.19 2.45
CA ASP A 61 21.67 -14.78 1.39
C ASP A 61 22.75 -13.76 1.05
N TRP A 62 23.99 -14.19 0.81
CA TRP A 62 25.06 -13.26 0.42
C TRP A 62 26.05 -13.89 -0.56
N SER A 63 26.93 -13.06 -1.11
CA SER A 63 28.15 -13.50 -1.79
C SER A 63 29.35 -12.74 -1.23
N GLY A 64 30.43 -13.47 -0.93
CA GLY A 64 31.68 -12.90 -0.43
C GLY A 64 31.68 -12.56 1.06
N GLU A 65 32.71 -11.85 1.50
CA GLU A 65 32.91 -11.44 2.90
C GLU A 65 32.53 -9.96 3.14
N GLU A 66 32.56 -9.12 2.09
CA GLU A 66 32.34 -7.67 2.18
C GLU A 66 31.33 -7.21 1.10
N PRO A 67 30.01 -7.27 1.37
CA PRO A 67 29.02 -6.87 0.37
C PRO A 67 29.19 -5.40 -0.02
N LYS A 68 29.12 -5.11 -1.32
CA LYS A 68 29.08 -3.74 -1.88
C LYS A 68 27.65 -3.22 -2.04
N LEU A 69 26.69 -4.14 -2.11
CA LEU A 69 25.26 -3.86 -2.17
C LEU A 69 24.51 -4.74 -1.16
N ARG A 70 23.68 -4.12 -0.33
CA ARG A 70 22.68 -4.77 0.50
C ARG A 70 21.28 -4.51 -0.07
N VAL A 71 20.48 -5.56 -0.22
CA VAL A 71 19.09 -5.49 -0.64
C VAL A 71 18.21 -6.03 0.48
N ILE A 72 17.45 -5.16 1.14
CA ILE A 72 16.42 -5.55 2.10
C ILE A 72 15.09 -5.65 1.36
N HIS A 73 14.65 -6.87 1.13
CA HIS A 73 13.40 -7.21 0.45
C HIS A 73 12.29 -7.46 1.46
N ILE A 74 11.35 -6.52 1.55
CA ILE A 74 10.13 -6.66 2.34
C ILE A 74 9.04 -7.31 1.47
N HIS A 75 8.59 -8.50 1.87
CA HIS A 75 7.52 -9.22 1.18
C HIS A 75 6.20 -8.47 1.25
N ASN A 76 5.50 -8.41 0.11
CA ASN A 76 4.28 -7.66 -0.07
C ASN A 76 3.06 -8.52 -0.40
N TRP A 77 1.96 -8.19 0.26
CA TRP A 77 0.60 -8.62 -0.09
C TRP A 77 -0.08 -7.43 -0.76
N HIS A 78 0.23 -7.22 -2.04
CA HIS A 78 -0.10 -5.98 -2.74
C HIS A 78 -1.59 -5.89 -3.06
N TYR A 79 -2.08 -4.66 -3.18
CA TYR A 79 -3.42 -4.39 -3.68
C TYR A 79 -3.52 -4.76 -5.16
N VAL A 80 -4.60 -5.43 -5.54
CA VAL A 80 -5.01 -5.59 -6.94
C VAL A 80 -6.44 -5.08 -7.12
N SER A 81 -6.77 -4.68 -8.35
CA SER A 81 -8.13 -4.27 -8.68
C SER A 81 -9.13 -5.41 -8.49
N LYS A 82 -10.41 -5.09 -8.27
CA LYS A 82 -11.46 -6.10 -8.15
C LYS A 82 -11.54 -7.01 -9.39
N ALA A 83 -11.34 -6.44 -10.58
CA ALA A 83 -11.34 -7.20 -11.83
C ALA A 83 -10.20 -8.23 -11.87
N THR A 84 -8.99 -7.82 -11.47
CA THR A 84 -7.82 -8.70 -11.38
C THR A 84 -8.06 -9.80 -10.34
N PHE A 85 -8.56 -9.43 -9.15
CA PHE A 85 -8.90 -10.38 -8.10
C PHE A 85 -9.93 -11.41 -8.54
N ASP A 86 -11.04 -10.97 -9.15
CA ASP A 86 -12.10 -11.85 -9.63
C ASP A 86 -11.56 -12.82 -10.70
N ALA A 87 -10.64 -12.36 -11.55
CA ALA A 87 -10.03 -13.18 -12.59
C ALA A 87 -9.03 -14.21 -12.02
N ASP A 88 -8.23 -13.83 -11.02
CA ASP A 88 -7.34 -14.75 -10.31
C ASP A 88 -8.14 -15.81 -9.53
N GLN A 89 -9.21 -15.41 -8.83
CA GLN A 89 -10.11 -16.35 -8.15
C GLN A 89 -10.78 -17.32 -9.13
N ALA A 90 -11.15 -16.84 -10.33
CA ALA A 90 -11.71 -17.71 -11.37
C ALA A 90 -10.68 -18.74 -11.87
N ALA A 91 -9.42 -18.34 -12.06
CA ALA A 91 -8.34 -19.25 -12.44
C ALA A 91 -8.07 -20.30 -11.35
N LEU A 92 -7.99 -19.88 -10.08
CA LEU A 92 -7.79 -20.80 -8.95
C LEU A 92 -8.90 -21.85 -8.83
N ARG A 93 -10.17 -21.47 -9.08
CA ARG A 93 -11.31 -22.42 -9.08
C ARG A 93 -11.25 -23.41 -10.23
N GLN A 94 -10.65 -23.06 -11.37
CA GLN A 94 -10.46 -24.00 -12.48
C GLN A 94 -9.44 -25.08 -12.12
N ASP A 95 -8.35 -24.68 -11.45
CA ASP A 95 -7.29 -25.61 -11.03
C ASP A 95 -7.64 -26.41 -9.76
N SER A 96 -8.44 -25.82 -8.87
CA SER A 96 -8.86 -26.41 -7.60
C SER A 96 -10.28 -25.98 -7.22
N PRO A 97 -11.32 -26.72 -7.67
CA PRO A 97 -12.73 -26.38 -7.45
C PRO A 97 -13.13 -26.26 -5.96
N ASP A 98 -12.43 -26.98 -5.08
CA ASP A 98 -12.69 -26.99 -3.64
C ASP A 98 -11.91 -25.90 -2.88
N SER A 99 -11.15 -25.05 -3.58
CA SER A 99 -10.38 -23.98 -2.93
C SER A 99 -11.30 -22.97 -2.24
N PRO A 100 -11.04 -22.61 -0.97
CA PRO A 100 -11.85 -21.65 -0.24
C PRO A 100 -11.80 -20.29 -0.92
N THR A 101 -12.97 -19.73 -1.22
CA THR A 101 -13.06 -18.44 -1.90
C THR A 101 -12.97 -17.33 -0.88
N THR A 102 -11.95 -16.49 -1.01
CA THR A 102 -11.87 -15.25 -0.24
C THR A 102 -12.74 -14.21 -0.95
N ASP A 103 -13.60 -13.49 -0.22
CA ASP A 103 -14.31 -12.35 -0.82
C ASP A 103 -13.35 -11.14 -0.95
N PHE A 104 -13.67 -10.22 -1.87
CA PHE A 104 -12.77 -9.09 -2.14
C PHE A 104 -12.57 -8.18 -0.92
N ASP A 105 -13.58 -8.01 -0.07
CA ASP A 105 -13.47 -7.18 1.13
C ASP A 105 -12.53 -7.79 2.17
N ASP A 106 -12.54 -9.12 2.31
CA ASP A 106 -11.59 -9.87 3.12
C ASP A 106 -10.18 -9.75 2.58
N PHE A 107 -10.00 -9.86 1.26
CA PHE A 107 -8.72 -9.58 0.61
C PHE A 107 -8.22 -8.15 0.93
N LEU A 108 -9.08 -7.13 0.80
CA LEU A 108 -8.70 -5.75 1.15
C LEU A 108 -8.35 -5.58 2.63
N ARG A 109 -9.01 -6.32 3.54
CA ARG A 109 -8.62 -6.36 4.97
C ARG A 109 -7.25 -7.01 5.14
N GLN A 110 -6.95 -8.10 4.44
CA GLN A 110 -5.64 -8.75 4.49
C GLN A 110 -4.52 -7.82 4.01
N VAL A 111 -4.72 -7.15 2.86
CA VAL A 111 -3.78 -6.13 2.33
C VAL A 111 -3.53 -5.03 3.36
N ASP A 112 -4.59 -4.49 3.97
CA ASP A 112 -4.45 -3.39 4.93
C ASP A 112 -3.66 -3.80 6.19
N VAL A 113 -3.89 -5.01 6.69
CA VAL A 113 -3.15 -5.54 7.85
C VAL A 113 -1.68 -5.73 7.52
N VAL A 114 -1.34 -6.33 6.37
CA VAL A 114 0.05 -6.50 5.93
C VAL A 114 0.73 -5.14 5.75
N GLN A 115 0.08 -4.21 5.07
CA GLN A 115 0.64 -2.87 4.88
C GLN A 115 0.82 -2.11 6.19
N SER A 116 -0.03 -2.34 7.19
CA SER A 116 0.12 -1.73 8.51
C SER A 116 1.38 -2.24 9.23
N GLU A 117 1.69 -3.54 9.12
CA GLU A 117 2.93 -4.12 9.64
C GLU A 117 4.16 -3.61 8.87
N GLN A 118 4.10 -3.57 7.54
CA GLN A 118 5.17 -3.00 6.71
C GLN A 118 5.40 -1.52 7.01
N THR A 119 4.35 -0.74 7.26
CA THR A 119 4.44 0.68 7.65
C THR A 119 5.24 0.82 8.95
N LYS A 120 4.99 -0.04 9.94
CA LYS A 120 5.76 -0.06 11.20
C LYS A 120 7.23 -0.42 10.95
N LEU A 121 7.51 -1.43 10.13
CA LEU A 121 8.87 -1.82 9.77
C LEU A 121 9.62 -0.70 9.05
N LEU A 122 9.03 -0.12 8.01
CA LEU A 122 9.63 0.98 7.27
C LEU A 122 9.84 2.21 8.16
N SER A 123 8.88 2.55 9.04
CA SER A 123 9.05 3.62 10.02
C SER A 123 10.22 3.34 10.96
N HIS A 124 10.35 2.11 11.47
CA HIS A 124 11.52 1.70 12.26
C HIS A 124 12.84 1.90 11.48
N LEU A 125 12.90 1.49 10.21
CA LEU A 125 14.08 1.67 9.36
C LEU A 125 14.40 3.15 9.08
N ILE A 126 13.39 4.01 8.95
CA ILE A 126 13.56 5.47 8.80
C ILE A 126 14.20 6.06 10.06
N HIS A 127 13.60 5.80 11.22
CA HIS A 127 13.98 6.46 12.47
C HIS A 127 15.26 5.88 13.09
N GLN A 128 15.46 4.56 13.00
CA GLN A 128 16.60 3.88 13.63
C GLN A 128 17.75 3.61 12.66
N GLY A 129 17.45 3.34 11.38
CA GLY A 129 18.42 2.96 10.36
C GLY A 129 18.77 4.07 9.36
N GLY A 130 18.09 5.21 9.45
CA GLY A 130 18.29 6.35 8.55
C GLY A 130 17.80 6.11 7.12
N LEU A 131 16.82 5.23 6.90
CA LEU A 131 16.23 4.99 5.58
C LEU A 131 15.70 6.29 4.96
N LYS A 132 16.14 6.62 3.74
CA LYS A 132 15.70 7.81 3.00
C LYS A 132 14.93 7.52 1.73
N GLN A 133 15.02 6.29 1.21
CA GLN A 133 14.33 5.91 -0.01
C GLN A 133 13.96 4.44 -0.04
N VAL A 134 12.88 4.11 -0.75
CA VAL A 134 12.40 2.75 -0.99
C VAL A 134 12.13 2.56 -2.47
N PHE A 135 12.49 1.41 -3.02
CA PHE A 135 12.17 1.05 -4.41
C PHE A 135 10.87 0.25 -4.42
N TYR A 136 9.94 0.65 -5.29
CA TYR A 136 8.56 0.19 -5.25
C TYR A 136 8.21 -0.59 -6.51
N GLU A 137 7.74 -1.83 -6.33
CA GLU A 137 7.26 -2.67 -7.43
C GLU A 137 6.09 -2.00 -8.18
N GLY A 138 6.04 -2.18 -9.49
CA GLY A 138 4.94 -1.67 -10.31
C GLY A 138 5.00 -0.17 -10.57
N LEU A 139 5.96 0.54 -9.97
CA LEU A 139 6.23 1.94 -10.29
C LEU A 139 7.35 2.02 -11.32
N VAL A 140 7.08 2.72 -12.41
CA VAL A 140 8.04 3.06 -13.46
C VAL A 140 8.39 4.53 -13.44
N GLN A 141 9.53 4.89 -14.04
CA GLN A 141 10.05 6.25 -14.02
C GLN A 141 9.06 7.28 -14.61
N GLU A 142 8.33 6.90 -15.65
CA GLU A 142 7.33 7.73 -16.34
C GLU A 142 6.12 8.05 -15.46
N GLU A 143 5.80 7.20 -14.48
CA GLU A 143 4.61 7.31 -13.63
C GLU A 143 4.89 8.00 -12.27
N VAL A 144 6.15 8.28 -11.95
CA VAL A 144 6.53 8.92 -10.66
C VAL A 144 5.77 10.24 -10.44
N ALA A 145 5.59 11.04 -11.48
CA ALA A 145 4.85 12.31 -11.38
C ALA A 145 3.37 12.09 -11.07
N LEU A 146 2.73 11.11 -11.73
CA LEU A 146 1.34 10.75 -11.49
C LEU A 146 1.16 10.17 -10.07
N PHE A 147 2.06 9.28 -9.66
CA PHE A 147 2.06 8.71 -8.31
C PHE A 147 2.14 9.79 -7.23
N ASN A 148 3.04 10.77 -7.40
CA ASN A 148 3.13 11.91 -6.48
C ASN A 148 1.87 12.79 -6.49
N ALA A 149 1.25 13.00 -7.65
CA ALA A 149 -0.02 13.72 -7.75
C ALA A 149 -1.14 12.98 -6.99
N THR A 150 -1.19 11.65 -7.10
CA THR A 150 -2.11 10.80 -6.32
C THR A 150 -1.89 10.98 -4.82
N LEU A 151 -0.64 10.95 -4.33
CA LEU A 151 -0.35 11.19 -2.92
C LEU A 151 -0.83 12.58 -2.46
N GLN A 152 -0.63 13.63 -3.24
CA GLN A 152 -1.12 14.98 -2.88
C GLN A 152 -2.65 15.05 -2.85
N SER A 153 -3.32 14.41 -3.82
CA SER A 153 -4.77 14.30 -3.85
C SER A 153 -5.31 13.60 -2.59
N LEU A 154 -4.73 12.45 -2.23
CA LEU A 154 -5.10 11.68 -1.04
C LEU A 154 -4.84 12.46 0.26
N LYS A 155 -3.74 13.19 0.33
CA LYS A 155 -3.41 14.07 1.47
C LYS A 155 -4.45 15.16 1.65
N SER A 156 -4.85 15.83 0.56
CA SER A 156 -5.87 16.90 0.60
C SER A 156 -7.28 16.37 0.91
N THR A 157 -7.57 15.12 0.54
CA THR A 157 -8.87 14.47 0.74
C THR A 157 -9.03 13.89 2.15
N ARG A 158 -7.92 13.60 2.85
CA ARG A 158 -7.90 12.98 4.19
C ARG A 158 -8.82 13.66 5.22
N PRO A 159 -8.85 14.99 5.40
CA PRO A 159 -9.74 15.61 6.39
C PRO A 159 -11.23 15.41 6.07
N LYS A 160 -11.59 15.44 4.77
CA LYS A 160 -12.97 15.18 4.32
C LYS A 160 -13.37 13.74 4.61
N MET A 161 -12.45 12.79 4.41
CA MET A 161 -12.70 11.37 4.66
C MET A 161 -12.78 11.05 6.16
N ALA A 162 -11.97 11.71 6.99
CA ALA A 162 -12.08 11.60 8.45
C ALA A 162 -13.46 12.04 8.93
N ARG A 163 -13.96 13.18 8.41
CA ARG A 163 -15.31 13.67 8.70
C ARG A 163 -16.41 12.75 8.15
N ALA A 164 -16.28 12.27 6.91
CA ALA A 164 -17.20 11.31 6.32
C ALA A 164 -17.34 10.05 7.21
N LYS A 165 -16.22 9.53 7.69
CA LYS A 165 -16.18 8.36 8.60
C LYS A 165 -16.90 8.63 9.93
N GLN A 166 -16.83 9.86 10.45
CA GLN A 166 -17.54 10.26 11.68
C GLN A 166 -19.05 10.42 11.48
N LEU A 167 -19.49 10.94 10.32
CA LEU A 167 -20.91 11.17 10.02
C LEU A 167 -21.68 9.89 9.65
N LEU A 168 -21.00 8.87 9.11
CA LEU A 168 -21.68 7.66 8.62
C LEU A 168 -22.48 6.90 9.69
N PRO A 169 -21.99 6.70 10.93
CA PRO A 169 -22.79 6.12 12.01
C PRO A 169 -24.05 6.92 12.34
N GLU A 170 -23.98 8.25 12.36
CA GLU A 170 -25.12 9.12 12.63
C GLU A 170 -26.19 8.98 11.54
N LEU A 171 -25.80 8.99 10.26
CA LEU A 171 -26.71 8.78 9.14
C LEU A 171 -27.38 7.40 9.18
N ARG A 172 -26.63 6.36 9.59
CA ARG A 172 -27.17 5.00 9.75
C ARG A 172 -28.19 4.93 10.87
N GLU A 173 -27.95 5.64 11.97
CA GLU A 173 -28.90 5.72 13.08
C GLU A 173 -30.17 6.47 12.67
N MET A 174 -30.04 7.62 11.99
CA MET A 174 -31.20 8.34 11.43
C MET A 174 -32.01 7.47 10.46
N LEU A 175 -31.33 6.71 9.60
CA LEU A 175 -31.98 5.77 8.68
C LEU A 175 -32.74 4.67 9.44
N ARG A 176 -32.17 4.15 10.55
CA ARG A 176 -32.84 3.17 11.41
C ARG A 176 -34.12 3.75 12.00
N GLU A 177 -34.03 4.92 12.64
CA GLU A 177 -35.18 5.60 13.24
C GLU A 177 -36.28 5.93 12.21
N ALA A 178 -35.89 6.32 11.00
CA ALA A 178 -36.83 6.61 9.91
C ALA A 178 -37.60 5.35 9.45
N ASN A 179 -36.94 4.18 9.45
CA ASN A 179 -37.58 2.91 9.11
C ASN A 179 -38.50 2.38 10.24
N ASP A 180 -38.16 2.64 11.50
CA ASP A 180 -38.93 2.16 12.66
C ASP A 180 -40.25 2.92 12.85
N LYS A 181 -40.31 4.19 12.43
CA LYS A 181 -41.54 5.00 12.48
C LYS A 181 -42.53 4.47 11.45
N SER A 182 -43.55 3.73 11.89
CA SER A 182 -44.62 3.17 11.03
C SER A 182 -45.47 4.23 10.29
N THR A 183 -45.25 5.52 10.57
CA THR A 183 -45.89 6.67 9.92
C THR A 183 -44.88 7.56 9.19
N GLY A 184 -43.63 7.13 9.06
CA GLY A 184 -42.55 7.91 8.46
C GLY A 184 -42.78 8.15 6.97
N ASP A 185 -42.41 9.34 6.50
CA ASP A 185 -42.36 9.67 5.08
C ASP A 185 -41.33 8.76 4.40
N ALA A 186 -41.80 7.82 3.58
CA ALA A 186 -40.95 6.89 2.85
C ALA A 186 -39.88 7.61 2.00
N SER A 187 -40.12 8.87 1.63
CA SER A 187 -39.15 9.72 0.93
C SER A 187 -37.91 10.01 1.79
N GLU A 188 -38.07 10.31 3.09
CA GLU A 188 -36.95 10.65 3.98
C GLU A 188 -36.02 9.45 4.19
N ALA A 189 -36.59 8.26 4.41
CA ALA A 189 -35.81 7.03 4.54
C ALA A 189 -35.03 6.69 3.25
N GLN A 190 -35.63 6.97 2.08
CA GLN A 190 -34.96 6.76 0.79
C GLN A 190 -33.78 7.73 0.59
N ASP A 191 -33.92 9.00 0.96
CA ASP A 191 -32.86 9.99 0.88
C ASP A 191 -31.69 9.66 1.82
N LEU A 192 -31.98 9.28 3.07
CA LEU A 192 -30.96 8.85 4.05
C LEU A 192 -30.22 7.59 3.57
N LYS A 193 -30.94 6.64 2.98
CA LYS A 193 -30.34 5.42 2.40
C LYS A 193 -29.40 5.77 1.25
N PHE A 194 -29.81 6.68 0.36
CA PHE A 194 -28.98 7.15 -0.74
C PHE A 194 -27.70 7.83 -0.23
N LEU A 195 -27.81 8.72 0.75
CA LEU A 195 -26.65 9.39 1.38
C LEU A 195 -25.70 8.41 2.06
N CYS A 196 -26.23 7.44 2.82
CA CYS A 196 -25.43 6.38 3.44
C CYS A 196 -24.63 5.59 2.40
N HIS A 197 -25.26 5.26 1.27
CA HIS A 197 -24.63 4.52 0.19
C HIS A 197 -23.53 5.35 -0.50
N GLN A 198 -23.82 6.60 -0.85
CA GLN A 198 -22.81 7.50 -1.44
C GLN A 198 -21.59 7.70 -0.54
N LEU A 199 -21.82 7.90 0.75
CA LEU A 199 -20.75 8.12 1.73
C LEU A 199 -19.92 6.85 1.94
N SER A 200 -20.56 5.69 2.04
CA SER A 200 -19.88 4.40 2.15
C SER A 200 -19.02 4.14 0.90
N SER A 201 -19.59 4.30 -0.29
CA SER A 201 -18.88 4.13 -1.57
C SER A 201 -17.67 5.05 -1.69
N THR A 202 -17.81 6.32 -1.28
CA THR A 202 -16.69 7.28 -1.28
C THR A 202 -15.58 6.86 -0.31
N LEU A 203 -15.93 6.36 0.88
CA LEU A 203 -14.95 5.85 1.85
C LEU A 203 -14.26 4.58 1.34
N ASP A 204 -14.98 3.72 0.63
CA ASP A 204 -14.44 2.49 0.04
C ASP A 204 -13.47 2.80 -1.11
N THR A 205 -13.78 3.76 -1.98
CA THR A 205 -12.84 4.27 -3.00
C THR A 205 -11.59 4.85 -2.35
N TYR A 206 -11.75 5.73 -1.35
CA TYR A 206 -10.59 6.31 -0.66
C TYR A 206 -9.72 5.25 0.02
N ARG A 207 -10.35 4.21 0.59
CA ARG A 207 -9.63 3.06 1.16
C ARG A 207 -8.86 2.30 0.08
N ALA A 208 -9.47 2.03 -1.07
CA ALA A 208 -8.80 1.36 -2.18
C ALA A 208 -7.58 2.16 -2.67
N ASP A 209 -7.72 3.49 -2.84
CA ASP A 209 -6.62 4.35 -3.26
C ASP A 209 -5.47 4.36 -2.23
N LEU A 210 -5.79 4.36 -0.93
CA LEU A 210 -4.80 4.23 0.14
C LEU A 210 -4.06 2.88 0.10
N LEU A 211 -4.75 1.79 -0.25
CA LEU A 211 -4.14 0.48 -0.39
C LEU A 211 -3.27 0.39 -1.66
N GLN A 212 -3.66 1.06 -2.73
CA GLN A 212 -2.90 1.11 -3.99
C GLN A 212 -1.53 1.79 -3.83
N VAL A 213 -1.44 2.87 -3.06
CA VAL A 213 -0.15 3.56 -2.80
C VAL A 213 0.77 2.81 -1.82
N GLY A 214 0.26 1.78 -1.16
CA GLY A 214 1.03 0.88 -0.30
C GLY A 214 1.54 1.49 1.01
N ALA A 215 2.31 0.69 1.75
CA ALA A 215 2.91 1.08 3.02
C ALA A 215 3.84 2.31 2.89
N ALA A 216 4.66 2.33 1.83
CA ALA A 216 5.56 3.46 1.53
C ALA A 216 4.78 4.76 1.28
N GLY A 217 3.74 4.73 0.44
CA GLY A 217 2.90 5.89 0.17
C GLY A 217 2.18 6.38 1.43
N LYS A 218 1.68 5.46 2.26
CA LYS A 218 1.05 5.79 3.56
C LYS A 218 2.00 6.54 4.51
N LEU A 219 3.29 6.20 4.54
CA LEU A 219 4.29 6.93 5.33
C LEU A 219 4.47 8.37 4.82
N VAL A 220 4.59 8.56 3.51
CA VAL A 220 4.69 9.91 2.90
C VAL A 220 3.45 10.74 3.20
N LEU A 221 2.25 10.15 3.11
CA LEU A 221 0.99 10.81 3.49
C LEU A 221 0.97 11.22 4.98
N ASN A 222 1.69 10.50 5.84
CA ASN A 222 1.83 10.80 7.27
C ASN A 222 2.96 11.78 7.59
N GLY A 223 3.65 12.32 6.57
CA GLY A 223 4.67 13.34 6.75
C GLY A 223 6.10 12.81 6.86
N GLU A 224 6.31 11.51 6.68
CA GLU A 224 7.66 10.93 6.67
C GLU A 224 8.43 11.38 5.42
N GLN A 225 9.72 11.69 5.61
CA GLN A 225 10.61 12.12 4.54
C GLN A 225 11.22 10.89 3.83
N LEU A 226 10.38 10.17 3.11
CA LEU A 226 10.76 8.97 2.36
C LEU A 226 10.60 9.19 0.86
N ALA A 227 11.67 9.03 0.09
CA ALA A 227 11.59 9.05 -1.37
C ALA A 227 11.15 7.67 -1.90
N ILE A 228 10.12 7.66 -2.74
CA ILE A 228 9.65 6.44 -3.42
C ILE A 228 10.27 6.43 -4.81
N LYS A 229 11.03 5.39 -5.12
CA LYS A 229 11.76 5.20 -6.37
C LYS A 229 11.12 4.09 -7.20
N PRO A 230 11.09 4.22 -8.54
CA PRO A 230 10.66 3.12 -9.38
C PRO A 230 11.62 1.93 -9.24
N LEU A 231 11.09 0.73 -9.29
CA LEU A 231 11.87 -0.52 -9.38
C LEU A 231 11.68 -1.23 -10.72
N ASP A 232 10.61 -0.89 -11.43
CA ASP A 232 10.22 -1.52 -12.68
C ASP A 232 10.51 -0.60 -13.88
N SER A 233 10.50 -1.20 -15.07
CA SER A 233 10.44 -0.45 -16.33
C SER A 233 9.14 -0.75 -17.08
N GLN A 234 8.63 0.26 -17.79
CA GLN A 234 7.38 0.19 -18.54
C GLN A 234 7.32 -1.05 -19.45
N ARG A 235 8.41 -1.30 -20.18
CA ARG A 235 8.56 -2.43 -21.09
C ARG A 235 8.31 -3.78 -20.40
N TRP A 236 8.81 -3.97 -19.19
CA TRP A 236 8.68 -5.25 -18.50
C TRP A 236 7.30 -5.39 -17.86
N LEU A 237 6.74 -4.34 -17.28
CA LEU A 237 5.37 -4.36 -16.75
C LEU A 237 4.34 -4.73 -17.82
N GLU A 238 4.41 -4.13 -19.00
CA GLU A 238 3.52 -4.48 -20.11
C GLU A 238 3.67 -5.95 -20.52
N ARG A 239 4.91 -6.43 -20.63
CA ARG A 239 5.22 -7.81 -21.04
C ARG A 239 4.84 -8.85 -20.00
N THR A 240 4.87 -8.52 -18.72
CA THR A 240 4.54 -9.43 -17.63
C THR A 240 3.18 -9.15 -17.01
N ASN A 241 2.34 -8.31 -17.64
CA ASN A 241 0.96 -8.13 -17.18
C ASN A 241 0.20 -9.46 -17.35
N PRO A 242 -0.31 -10.05 -16.25
CA PRO A 242 -1.06 -11.30 -16.32
C PRO A 242 -2.42 -11.10 -17.00
N VAL A 243 -2.90 -9.87 -17.15
CA VAL A 243 -4.14 -9.55 -17.84
C VAL A 243 -3.80 -9.02 -19.24
N ASP A 244 -4.33 -9.67 -20.28
CA ASP A 244 -4.17 -9.20 -21.67
C ASP A 244 -5.08 -8.01 -22.00
N GLU A 245 -4.93 -7.43 -23.19
CA GLU A 245 -5.75 -6.29 -23.66
C GLU A 245 -7.27 -6.60 -23.71
N SER A 246 -7.65 -7.89 -23.71
CA SER A 246 -9.04 -8.33 -23.66
C SER A 246 -9.58 -8.54 -22.25
N GLY A 247 -8.76 -8.28 -21.22
CA GLY A 247 -9.13 -8.49 -19.82
C GLY A 247 -9.02 -9.95 -19.37
N ARG A 248 -8.42 -10.84 -20.18
CA ARG A 248 -8.26 -12.26 -19.84
C ARG A 248 -6.95 -12.50 -19.13
N VAL A 249 -6.98 -13.36 -18.13
CA VAL A 249 -5.77 -13.82 -17.44
C VAL A 249 -5.01 -14.78 -18.36
N ARG A 250 -3.71 -14.53 -18.51
CA ARG A 250 -2.76 -15.39 -19.22
C ARG A 250 -1.63 -15.79 -18.30
N GLN A 251 -1.06 -16.96 -18.54
CA GLN A 251 0.16 -17.36 -17.88
C GLN A 251 1.34 -16.56 -18.46
N VAL A 252 2.05 -15.83 -17.61
CA VAL A 252 3.29 -15.16 -17.99
C VAL A 252 4.41 -16.21 -18.01
N PRO A 253 5.12 -16.41 -19.13
CA PRO A 253 6.21 -17.39 -19.18
C PRO A 253 7.28 -17.05 -18.14
N ARG A 254 7.77 -18.06 -17.39
CA ARG A 254 8.79 -17.87 -16.35
C ARG A 254 9.99 -17.04 -16.83
N ARG A 255 10.48 -17.30 -18.04
CA ARG A 255 11.61 -16.56 -18.63
C ARG A 255 11.35 -15.04 -18.75
N GLN A 256 10.09 -14.60 -18.89
CA GLN A 256 9.74 -13.19 -18.92
C GLN A 256 9.73 -12.58 -17.51
N LEU A 257 9.27 -13.32 -16.50
CA LEU A 257 9.34 -12.90 -15.09
C LEU A 257 10.80 -12.75 -14.65
N GLU A 258 11.64 -13.75 -14.93
CA GLU A 258 13.08 -13.74 -14.64
C GLU A 258 13.79 -12.56 -15.31
N ALA A 259 13.38 -12.20 -16.52
CA ALA A 259 13.96 -11.06 -17.24
C ALA A 259 13.49 -9.70 -16.69
N ARG A 260 12.28 -9.62 -16.12
CA ARG A 260 11.80 -8.47 -15.35
C ARG A 260 12.58 -8.33 -14.05
N GLU A 261 12.77 -9.42 -13.31
CA GLU A 261 13.55 -9.45 -12.07
C GLU A 261 15.02 -9.08 -12.32
N ASP A 262 15.64 -9.57 -13.41
CA ASP A 262 16.97 -9.14 -13.84
C ASP A 262 17.02 -7.62 -14.12
N ALA A 263 15.94 -7.04 -14.63
CA ALA A 263 15.87 -5.60 -14.88
C ALA A 263 15.74 -4.82 -13.57
N MET A 264 14.91 -5.29 -12.62
CA MET A 264 14.83 -4.70 -11.28
C MET A 264 16.19 -4.65 -10.59
N VAL A 265 16.96 -5.75 -10.66
CA VAL A 265 18.33 -5.77 -10.10
C VAL A 265 19.24 -4.75 -10.79
N ARG A 266 19.12 -4.54 -12.10
CA ARG A 266 19.89 -3.49 -12.79
C ARG A 266 19.50 -2.08 -12.32
N GLU A 267 18.21 -1.80 -12.12
CA GLU A 267 17.77 -0.51 -11.56
C GLU A 267 18.39 -0.26 -10.17
N LEU A 268 18.49 -1.31 -9.34
CA LEU A 268 19.14 -1.20 -8.02
C LEU A 268 20.65 -0.90 -8.13
N LEU A 269 21.34 -1.52 -9.09
CA LEU A 269 22.77 -1.29 -9.34
C LEU A 269 23.02 0.12 -9.90
N ASP A 270 22.20 0.55 -10.86
CA ASP A 270 22.29 1.86 -11.51
C ASP A 270 21.98 3.02 -10.54
N ALA A 271 21.18 2.75 -9.51
CA ALA A 271 20.92 3.72 -8.43
C ALA A 271 22.16 4.03 -7.57
N ASN A 272 23.23 3.22 -7.66
CA ASN A 272 24.50 3.41 -6.96
C ASN A 272 24.34 3.61 -5.43
N VAL A 273 23.50 2.77 -4.82
CA VAL A 273 23.22 2.79 -3.38
C VAL A 273 23.96 1.65 -2.69
N LYS A 274 24.40 1.89 -1.44
CA LYS A 274 24.97 0.82 -0.61
C LYS A 274 23.89 -0.13 -0.09
N CYS A 275 22.75 0.43 0.33
CA CYS A 275 21.60 -0.33 0.80
C CYS A 275 20.34 0.09 0.06
N ALA A 276 19.69 -0.86 -0.61
CA ALA A 276 18.38 -0.72 -1.21
C ALA A 276 17.33 -1.41 -0.33
N VAL A 277 16.28 -0.69 0.05
CA VAL A 277 15.06 -1.30 0.63
C VAL A 277 14.02 -1.39 -0.46
N ILE A 278 13.49 -2.58 -0.69
CA ILE A 278 12.50 -2.85 -1.72
C ILE A 278 11.24 -3.46 -1.12
N VAL A 279 10.09 -3.13 -1.70
CA VAL A 279 8.80 -3.75 -1.37
C VAL A 279 8.31 -4.47 -2.62
N LEU A 280 8.36 -5.79 -2.60
CA LEU A 280 8.02 -6.66 -3.73
C LEU A 280 6.99 -7.70 -3.33
N GLY A 281 6.12 -8.09 -4.25
CA GLY A 281 5.17 -9.18 -4.07
C GLY A 281 5.87 -10.49 -3.70
N GLY A 282 5.27 -11.25 -2.79
CA GLY A 282 5.89 -12.46 -2.24
C GLY A 282 6.16 -13.61 -3.24
N GLY A 283 5.74 -13.46 -4.50
CA GLY A 283 6.09 -14.38 -5.59
C GLY A 283 7.48 -14.14 -6.20
N HIS A 284 8.15 -13.06 -5.83
CA HIS A 284 9.48 -12.71 -6.30
C HIS A 284 10.56 -13.16 -5.31
N ASP A 285 11.69 -13.65 -5.82
CA ASP A 285 12.90 -13.90 -5.03
C ASP A 285 14.12 -13.51 -5.89
N LEU A 286 14.70 -12.34 -5.63
CA LEU A 286 15.78 -11.80 -6.45
C LEU A 286 17.14 -12.47 -6.21
N THR A 287 17.22 -13.51 -5.37
CA THR A 287 18.51 -14.10 -4.96
C THR A 287 19.32 -14.62 -6.16
N ASP A 288 18.69 -15.33 -7.09
CA ASP A 288 19.40 -15.85 -8.27
C ASP A 288 19.64 -14.76 -9.34
N ASN A 289 18.75 -13.77 -9.46
CA ASN A 289 18.97 -12.58 -10.28
C ASN A 289 20.19 -11.78 -9.80
N LEU A 290 20.34 -11.60 -8.48
CA LEU A 290 21.51 -10.96 -7.89
C LEU A 290 22.78 -11.75 -8.20
N ARG A 291 22.79 -13.07 -8.01
CA ARG A 291 23.91 -13.95 -8.39
C ARG A 291 24.31 -13.83 -9.86
N ARG A 292 23.32 -13.66 -10.74
CA ARG A 292 23.51 -13.65 -12.19
C ARG A 292 23.92 -12.27 -12.73
N VAL A 293 23.36 -11.20 -12.18
CA VAL A 293 23.48 -9.83 -12.71
C VAL A 293 24.53 -9.03 -11.94
N CYS A 294 24.63 -9.18 -10.63
CA CYS A 294 25.61 -8.49 -9.81
C CYS A 294 26.99 -9.15 -9.96
N ARG A 295 28.01 -8.35 -10.30
CA ARG A 295 29.40 -8.84 -10.43
C ARG A 295 30.20 -8.71 -9.14
N ASP A 296 29.72 -7.87 -8.23
CA ASP A 296 30.33 -7.59 -6.94
C ASP A 296 29.68 -8.42 -5.84
N ASP A 297 30.28 -8.39 -4.66
CA ASP A 297 29.71 -8.99 -3.46
C ASP A 297 28.40 -8.30 -3.07
N TRP A 298 27.39 -9.09 -2.71
CA TRP A 298 26.06 -8.59 -2.35
C TRP A 298 25.49 -9.34 -1.14
N GLU A 299 24.52 -8.71 -0.49
CA GLU A 299 23.73 -9.29 0.59
C GLU A 299 22.24 -9.07 0.28
N HIS A 300 21.45 -10.14 0.29
CA HIS A 300 20.02 -10.13 0.10
C HIS A 300 19.34 -10.60 1.39
N ILE A 301 18.49 -9.73 1.93
CA ILE A 301 17.80 -9.95 3.20
C ILE A 301 16.31 -9.95 2.92
N SER A 302 15.72 -11.14 2.98
CA SER A 302 14.30 -11.35 2.73
C SER A 302 13.52 -11.29 4.04
N VAL A 303 12.59 -10.35 4.14
CA VAL A 303 11.84 -10.04 5.37
C VAL A 303 10.35 -10.24 5.15
N ALA A 304 9.74 -11.15 5.92
CA ALA A 304 8.30 -11.35 5.89
C ALA A 304 7.68 -10.97 7.24
N THR A 305 6.60 -10.20 7.19
CA THR A 305 5.82 -9.85 8.38
C THR A 305 4.91 -11.00 8.80
N ARG A 306 4.42 -10.96 10.05
CA ARG A 306 3.53 -11.98 10.61
C ARG A 306 2.28 -12.19 9.76
N SER A 307 1.63 -11.11 9.37
CA SER A 307 0.40 -11.20 8.58
C SER A 307 0.68 -11.64 7.14
N HIS A 308 1.81 -11.24 6.54
CA HIS A 308 2.19 -11.76 5.22
C HIS A 308 2.36 -13.29 5.27
N ARG A 309 3.11 -13.80 6.26
CA ARG A 309 3.29 -15.25 6.46
C ARG A 309 1.96 -15.96 6.74
N ARG A 310 1.06 -15.35 7.49
CA ARG A 310 -0.27 -15.90 7.77
C ARG A 310 -1.12 -16.08 6.51
N PHE A 311 -1.10 -15.11 5.59
CA PHE A 311 -1.94 -15.14 4.40
C PHE A 311 -1.35 -15.95 3.24
N THR A 312 -0.03 -16.14 3.21
CA THR A 312 0.67 -16.96 2.21
C THR A 312 0.75 -18.45 2.51
N LYS A 313 0.52 -18.88 3.75
CA LYS A 313 0.54 -20.32 4.15
C LYS A 313 -0.74 -21.09 3.79
N ARG A 314 -1.63 -20.52 2.98
CA ARG A 314 -2.93 -21.12 2.63
C ARG A 314 -2.81 -22.13 1.50
#